data_AF-A0A1V5WZD5-F1
#
_entry.id   AF-A0A1V5WZD5-F1
#
_cell.length_a   1.000
_cell.length_b   1.000
_cell.length_c   1.000
_cell.angle_alpha   90.00
_cell.angle_beta   90.00
_cell.angle_gamma   90.00
#
_symmetry.space_group_name_H-M   'P 1'
#
loop_
_entity.id
_entity.type
_entity.pdbx_description
1 polymer ?
#
loop_
_entity_poly.entity_id
_entity_poly.type
_entity_poly.pdbx_seq_one_letter_code
_entity_poly.pdbx_strand_id
1 'polypeptide(L)' 'MIEFLNGQYYMVDMGSTNGVEYNGQRIARKVVNDNDTFRICDHDLRFSFH' A
#
# COMPACT_ATOMS: atom_id res chain seq x y z
N MET A 1 5.48 4.14 -1.16
CA MET A 1 5.80 4.28 -2.59
C MET A 1 4.95 3.30 -3.38
N ILE A 2 4.59 3.64 -4.61
CA ILE A 2 3.93 2.69 -5.52
C ILE A 2 4.93 2.29 -6.60
N GLU A 3 5.11 0.99 -6.79
CA GLU A 3 5.92 0.42 -7.86
C GLU A 3 5.04 -0.34 -8.85
N PHE A 4 5.42 -0.33 -10.13
CA PHE A 4 4.81 -1.19 -11.15
C PHE A 4 5.86 -2.17 -11.67
N LEU A 5 5.60 -3.46 -11.51
CA LEU A 5 6.50 -4.53 -11.91
C LEU A 5 5.70 -5.73 -12.43
N ASN A 6 6.07 -6.23 -13.61
CA ASN A 6 5.45 -7.42 -14.23
C ASN A 6 3.92 -7.36 -14.32
N GLY A 7 3.36 -6.20 -14.67
CA GLY A 7 1.91 -6.05 -14.80
C GLY A 7 1.16 -5.86 -13.48
N GLN A 8 1.86 -5.70 -12.36
CA GLN A 8 1.26 -5.55 -11.03
C GLN A 8 1.76 -4.29 -10.33
N TYR A 9 0.84 -3.65 -9.60
CA TYR A 9 1.18 -2.56 -8.69
C TYR A 9 1.54 -3.11 -7.31
N TYR A 10 2.52 -2.48 -6.67
CA TYR A 10 2.98 -2.81 -5.33
C TYR A 10 2.98 -1.55 -4.47
N MET A 11 2.42 -1.68 -3.27
CA MET A 11 2.61 -0.73 -2.18
C MET A 11 3.88 -1.14 -1.43
N VAL A 12 4.85 -0.23 -1.38
CA VAL A 12 6.16 -0.46 -0.74
C VAL A 12 6.41 0.61 0.32
N ASP A 13 6.69 0.18 1.54
CA ASP A 13 7.17 1.05 2.62
C ASP A 13 8.70 1.19 2.52
N MET A 14 9.18 2.42 2.37
CA MET A 14 10.59 2.74 2.14
C MET A 14 11.33 3.05 3.46
N GLY A 15 10.94 2.39 4.54
CA GLY A 15 11.45 2.68 5.89
C GLY A 15 10.84 3.95 6.48
N SER A 16 9.55 4.21 6.24
CA SER A 16 8.88 5.35 6.85
C SER A 16 8.81 5.21 8.38
N THR A 17 8.91 6.33 9.11
CA THR A 17 8.86 6.34 10.58
C THR A 17 7.58 5.71 11.13
N ASN A 18 6.45 5.99 10.48
CA ASN A 18 5.12 5.54 10.90
C ASN A 18 4.70 4.22 10.25
N GLY A 19 5.38 3.79 9.19
CA GLY A 19 5.05 2.60 8.43
C GLY A 19 3.84 2.77 7.50
N VAL A 20 3.63 1.76 6.66
CA VAL A 20 2.39 1.55 5.91
C VAL A 20 1.65 0.37 6.52
N GLU A 21 0.35 0.52 6.73
CA GLU A 21 -0.51 -0.54 7.26
C GLU A 21 -1.52 -1.03 6.23
N TYR A 22 -1.83 -2.32 6.30
CA TYR A 22 -2.91 -2.97 5.57
C TYR A 22 -3.68 -3.87 6.54
N ASN A 23 -4.99 -3.68 6.65
CA ASN A 23 -5.84 -4.38 7.63
C ASN A 23 -5.29 -4.34 9.06
N GLY A 24 -4.73 -3.19 9.48
CA GLY A 24 -4.16 -2.98 10.81
C GLY A 24 -2.79 -3.64 11.04
N GLN A 25 -2.16 -4.20 10.00
CA GLN A 25 -0.82 -4.78 10.08
C GLN A 25 0.17 -3.98 9.25
N ARG A 26 1.35 -3.71 9.81
CA ARG A 26 2.45 -3.06 9.07
C ARG A 26 2.96 -3.97 7.96
N ILE A 27 3.16 -3.39 6.78
CA ILE A 27 3.68 -4.08 5.60
C ILE A 27 4.98 -3.41 5.12
N ALA A 28 5.94 -4.21 4.67
CA ALA A 28 7.09 -3.70 3.92
C ALA A 28 6.77 -3.61 2.42
N ARG A 29 6.05 -4.62 1.90
CA ARG A 29 5.65 -4.71 0.50
C ARG A 29 4.37 -5.53 0.37
N LYS A 30 3.46 -5.07 -0.49
CA LYS A 30 2.22 -5.79 -0.82
C LYS A 30 1.76 -5.49 -2.24
N VAL A 31 1.29 -6.50 -2.96
CA VAL A 31 0.57 -6.32 -4.24
C VAL A 31 -0.73 -5.55 -3.97
N VAL A 32 -0.99 -4.53 -4.78
CA VAL A 32 -2.22 -3.73 -4.74
C VAL A 32 -3.29 -4.45 -5.55
N ASN A 33 -4.38 -4.81 -4.89
CA ASN A 33 -5.59 -5.31 -5.53
C ASN A 33 -6.66 -4.20 -5.59
N ASP A 34 -7.66 -4.40 -6.46
CA ASP A 34 -8.80 -3.50 -6.53
C ASP A 34 -9.51 -3.42 -5.17
N ASN A 35 -9.85 -2.20 -4.76
CA ASN A 35 -10.45 -1.85 -3.46
C ASN A 35 -9.55 -2.04 -2.23
N ASP A 36 -8.27 -2.37 -2.39
CA ASP A 36 -7.35 -2.36 -1.25
C ASP A 36 -7.30 -0.95 -0.63
N THR A 37 -7.37 -0.90 0.70
CA THR A 37 -7.19 0.32 1.48
C THR A 37 -5.95 0.17 2.36
N PHE A 38 -5.03 1.11 2.22
CA PHE A 38 -3.81 1.18 3.00
C PHE A 38 -3.90 2.38 3.93
N ARG A 39 -3.39 2.23 5.15
CA ARG A 39 -3.30 3.32 6.11
C ARG A 39 -1.85 3.82 6.16
N ILE A 40 -1.67 5.12 5.99
CA ILE A 40 -0.38 5.80 6.07
C ILE A 40 -0.55 6.93 7.07
N CYS A 41 0.11 6.82 8.21
CA CYS A 41 -0.12 7.72 9.35
C CYS A 41 -1.60 7.72 9.76
N ASP A 42 -2.27 8.85 9.60
CA ASP A 42 -3.66 9.16 9.90
C ASP A 42 -4.57 9.15 8.66
N HIS A 43 -4.04 8.79 7.49
CA HIS A 43 -4.74 8.82 6.22
C HIS A 43 -5.01 7.41 5.70
N ASP A 44 -6.20 7.20 5.13
CA ASP A 44 -6.56 5.97 4.44
C ASP A 44 -6.55 6.21 2.91
N LEU A 45 -5.80 5.40 2.17
CA LEU A 45 -5.68 5.45 0.71
C LEU A 45 -6.33 4.21 0.11
N ARG A 46 -7.38 4.41 -0.69
CA ARG A 46 -8.07 3.34 -1.42
C ARG A 46 -7.66 3.34 -2.89
N PHE A 47 -7.37 2.15 -3.42
CA PHE A 47 -7.10 1.93 -4.84
C PHE A 47 -8.33 1.38 -5.57
N SER A 48 -8.57 1.87 -6.79
CA SER A 48 -9.64 1.41 -7.68
C SER A 48 -9.15 1.40 -9.14
N PHE A 49 -9.42 0.34 -9.89
CA PHE A 49 -8.88 0.14 -11.26
C PHE A 49 -9.91 0.34 -12.39
N HIS A 50 -10.86 1.27 -12.23
CA HIS A 50 -11.90 1.55 -13.21
C HIS A 50 -11.40 2.24 -14.48
#